data_AF-A0A498FCK8-F1
#
_entry.id   AF-A0A498FCK8-F1
#
_cell.length_a   1.000
_cell.length_b   1.000
_cell.length_c   1.000
_cell.angle_alpha   90.00
_cell.angle_beta   90.00
_cell.angle_gamma   90.00
#
_symmetry.space_group_name_H-M   'P 1'
#
loop_
_entity.id
_entity.type
_entity.pdbx_description
1 polymer ?
#
loop_
_entity_poly.entity_id
_entity_poly.type
_entity_poly.pdbx_seq_one_letter_code
_entity_poly.pdbx_strand_id
1 'polypeptide(L)'
;NLSYNYGFFLTATPIQNELTDLYNVVSLLRPGLFGTRDVFHHYFVNSNQETLVNRDELQDRLNKVMIRNRRADTDIDFTNRSIDTRTFDPSPEERELYQAVSDYVRGAYSEDQGQKLVLMLLQKEVVSSPAALKATIEKRLDDQSELTHTEELESILDLIEGIETVTKQENLLSIVEEARDHVEMGRVIVFTQFRATQREILDRLTEEGYTVHSFHGGHSSQEKEQIVESFEEEGGVLVST
;
A
#
# COMPACT_ATOMS: atom_id res chain seq x y z
N ASN A 1 -17.69 11.09 -24.43
CA ASN A 1 -17.41 9.95 -25.33
C ASN A 1 -16.01 10.08 -25.87
N LEU A 2 -15.07 9.26 -25.38
CA LEU A 2 -13.78 9.11 -26.05
C LEU A 2 -14.03 8.45 -27.42
N SER A 3 -13.41 8.97 -28.46
CA SER A 3 -13.39 8.39 -29.80
C SER A 3 -11.93 8.15 -30.18
N TYR A 4 -11.59 6.92 -30.53
CA TYR A 4 -10.24 6.53 -30.97
C TYR A 4 -10.32 5.45 -32.05
N ASN A 5 -9.37 5.48 -32.97
CA ASN A 5 -9.25 4.46 -34.02
C ASN A 5 -8.55 3.19 -33.51
N TYR A 6 -7.62 3.35 -32.58
CA TYR A 6 -6.86 2.27 -31.93
C TYR A 6 -6.66 2.60 -30.46
N GLY A 7 -6.73 1.59 -29.60
CA GLY A 7 -6.45 1.70 -28.16
C GLY A 7 -5.45 0.63 -27.76
N PHE A 8 -4.40 1.03 -27.03
CA PHE A 8 -3.40 0.12 -26.49
C PHE A 8 -3.32 0.32 -24.98
N PHE A 9 -3.61 -0.74 -24.22
CA PHE A 9 -3.71 -0.69 -22.78
C PHE A 9 -2.59 -1.56 -22.21
N LEU A 10 -1.76 -0.98 -21.36
CA LEU A 10 -0.68 -1.65 -20.68
C LEU A 10 -1.04 -1.84 -19.22
N THR A 11 -1.00 -3.08 -18.74
CA THR A 11 -1.22 -3.40 -17.33
C THR A 11 -0.37 -4.60 -16.92
N ALA A 12 0.29 -4.48 -15.77
CA ALA A 12 0.98 -5.62 -15.15
C ALA A 12 0.00 -6.58 -14.46
N THR A 13 -1.17 -6.09 -14.07
CA THR A 13 -2.21 -6.81 -13.31
C THR A 13 -3.58 -6.57 -13.95
N PRO A 14 -3.96 -7.33 -14.99
CA PRO A 14 -5.20 -7.09 -15.74
C PRO A 14 -6.48 -7.37 -14.95
N ILE A 15 -6.37 -8.02 -13.79
CA ILE A 15 -7.48 -8.25 -12.84
C ILE A 15 -6.99 -7.67 -11.52
N GLN A 16 -7.57 -6.53 -11.10
CA GLN A 16 -7.10 -5.79 -9.93
C GLN A 16 -7.96 -6.05 -8.70
N ASN A 17 -9.30 -6.02 -8.83
CA ASN A 17 -10.20 -6.20 -7.70
C ASN A 17 -11.35 -7.17 -8.02
N GLU A 18 -12.06 -6.94 -9.13
CA GLU A 18 -13.22 -7.77 -9.50
C GLU A 18 -13.21 -8.15 -10.99
N LEU A 19 -13.93 -9.24 -11.32
CA LEU A 19 -14.12 -9.68 -12.70
C LEU A 19 -14.88 -8.66 -13.56
N THR A 20 -15.69 -7.82 -12.92
CA THR A 20 -16.37 -6.70 -13.55
C THR A 20 -15.37 -5.71 -14.17
N ASP A 21 -14.23 -5.48 -13.52
CA ASP A 21 -13.20 -4.56 -14.03
C ASP A 21 -12.63 -5.06 -15.35
N LEU A 22 -12.41 -6.38 -15.45
CA LEU A 22 -11.96 -7.01 -16.68
C LEU A 22 -12.98 -6.82 -17.81
N TYR A 23 -14.27 -7.03 -17.54
CA TYR A 23 -15.33 -6.76 -18.51
C TYR A 23 -15.31 -5.30 -18.97
N ASN A 24 -15.18 -4.35 -18.04
CA ASN A 24 -15.20 -2.92 -18.36
C ASN A 24 -14.00 -2.52 -19.25
N VAL A 25 -12.78 -2.93 -18.88
CA VAL A 25 -11.56 -2.62 -19.64
C VAL A 25 -11.61 -3.25 -21.03
N VAL A 26 -12.02 -4.52 -21.13
CA VAL A 26 -12.10 -5.21 -22.42
C VAL A 26 -13.23 -4.67 -23.28
N SER A 27 -14.35 -4.25 -22.70
CA SER A 27 -15.45 -3.63 -23.45
C SER A 27 -15.09 -2.28 -24.05
N LEU A 28 -14.16 -1.53 -23.43
CA LEU A 28 -13.58 -0.33 -24.04
C LEU A 28 -12.71 -0.71 -25.24
N LEU A 29 -11.79 -1.67 -25.06
CA LEU A 29 -10.86 -2.10 -26.10
C LEU A 29 -11.55 -2.73 -27.31
N ARG A 30 -12.49 -3.66 -27.05
CA ARG A 30 -13.21 -4.42 -28.07
C ARG A 30 -14.67 -4.59 -27.67
N PRO A 31 -15.52 -3.59 -27.95
CA PRO A 31 -16.95 -3.66 -27.68
C PRO A 31 -17.58 -4.92 -28.26
N GLY A 32 -18.42 -5.60 -27.47
CA GLY A 32 -19.17 -6.78 -27.89
C GLY A 32 -18.46 -8.13 -27.74
N LEU A 33 -17.16 -8.17 -27.38
CA LEU A 33 -16.45 -9.45 -27.18
C LEU A 33 -17.10 -10.36 -26.12
N PHE A 34 -17.65 -9.75 -25.08
CA PHE A 34 -18.33 -10.43 -23.98
C PHE A 34 -19.85 -10.28 -23.99
N GLY A 35 -20.41 -9.62 -25.00
CA GLY A 35 -21.83 -9.26 -25.02
C GLY A 35 -22.16 -8.17 -24.00
N THR A 36 -23.36 -8.21 -23.42
CA THR A 36 -23.77 -7.29 -22.36
C THR A 36 -23.21 -7.74 -21.01
N ARG A 37 -23.20 -6.82 -20.04
CA ARG A 37 -22.75 -7.10 -18.67
C ARG A 37 -23.51 -8.26 -18.04
N ASP A 38 -24.83 -8.30 -18.19
CA ASP A 38 -25.66 -9.37 -17.63
C ASP A 38 -25.33 -10.74 -18.21
N VAL A 39 -25.08 -10.80 -19.53
CA VAL A 39 -24.66 -12.03 -20.21
C VAL A 39 -23.29 -12.46 -19.71
N PHE A 40 -22.34 -11.53 -19.57
CA PHE A 40 -21.02 -11.82 -19.04
C PHE A 40 -21.09 -12.41 -17.63
N HIS A 41 -21.83 -11.77 -16.72
CA HIS A 41 -21.98 -12.28 -15.34
C HIS A 41 -22.67 -13.65 -15.32
N HIS A 42 -23.77 -13.82 -16.06
CA HIS A 42 -24.48 -15.10 -16.10
C HIS A 42 -23.62 -16.24 -16.65
N TYR A 43 -22.77 -15.95 -17.63
CA TYR A 43 -22.01 -16.97 -18.37
C TYR A 43 -20.64 -17.27 -17.79
N PHE A 44 -19.99 -16.30 -17.14
CA PHE A 44 -18.61 -16.45 -16.62
C PHE A 44 -18.52 -16.36 -15.10
N VAL A 45 -19.58 -15.98 -14.40
CA VAL A 45 -19.60 -15.90 -12.94
C VAL A 45 -20.66 -16.86 -12.39
N ASN A 46 -20.33 -17.59 -11.32
CA ASN A 46 -21.26 -18.50 -10.67
C ASN A 46 -22.47 -17.73 -10.09
N SER A 47 -23.53 -18.47 -9.76
CA SER A 47 -24.78 -17.90 -9.23
C SER A 47 -24.60 -17.09 -7.93
N ASN A 48 -23.54 -17.37 -7.17
CA ASN A 48 -23.21 -16.65 -5.92
C ASN A 48 -22.32 -15.43 -6.17
N GLN A 49 -21.91 -15.15 -7.40
CA GLN A 49 -21.02 -14.07 -7.82
C GLN A 49 -19.58 -14.13 -7.26
N GLU A 50 -19.17 -15.26 -6.72
CA GLU A 50 -17.88 -15.42 -6.01
C GLU A 50 -16.81 -16.13 -6.84
N THR A 51 -17.19 -16.95 -7.83
CA THR A 51 -16.22 -17.75 -8.59
C THR A 51 -16.48 -17.76 -10.09
N LEU A 52 -15.39 -17.93 -10.83
CA LEU A 52 -15.42 -18.08 -12.29
C LEU A 52 -15.93 -19.46 -12.72
N VAL A 53 -16.93 -19.46 -13.61
CA VAL A 53 -17.36 -20.61 -14.42
C VAL A 53 -16.89 -20.43 -15.87
N ASN A 54 -16.81 -21.51 -16.64
CA ASN A 54 -16.40 -21.47 -18.06
C ASN A 54 -15.03 -20.78 -18.30
N ARG A 55 -14.06 -21.07 -17.41
CA ARG A 55 -12.74 -20.42 -17.39
C ARG A 55 -11.98 -20.55 -18.70
N ASP A 56 -12.03 -21.71 -19.33
CA ASP A 56 -11.30 -21.96 -20.58
C ASP A 56 -11.82 -21.08 -21.72
N GLU A 57 -13.15 -20.89 -21.81
CA GLU A 57 -13.74 -20.03 -22.82
C GLU A 57 -13.49 -18.55 -22.52
N LEU A 58 -13.52 -18.15 -21.24
CA LEU A 58 -13.11 -16.81 -20.84
C LEU A 58 -11.67 -16.54 -21.28
N GLN A 59 -10.77 -17.50 -21.05
CA GLN A 59 -9.37 -17.40 -21.43
C GLN A 59 -9.20 -17.32 -22.96
N ASP A 60 -9.91 -18.14 -23.74
CA ASP A 60 -9.88 -18.07 -25.21
C ASP A 60 -10.33 -16.70 -25.73
N ARG A 61 -11.39 -16.13 -25.14
CA ARG A 61 -11.86 -14.78 -25.52
C ARG A 61 -10.85 -13.71 -25.15
N LEU A 62 -10.24 -13.78 -23.97
CA LEU A 62 -9.21 -12.83 -23.53
C LEU A 62 -7.96 -12.88 -24.41
N ASN A 63 -7.51 -14.07 -24.81
CA ASN A 63 -6.33 -14.24 -25.68
C ASN A 63 -6.49 -13.55 -27.05
N LYS A 64 -7.71 -13.20 -27.48
CA LYS A 64 -7.97 -12.45 -28.73
C LYS A 64 -7.70 -10.96 -28.61
N VAL A 65 -7.51 -10.43 -27.39
CA VAL A 65 -7.37 -9.00 -27.11
C VAL A 65 -6.25 -8.67 -26.13
N MET A 66 -5.75 -9.66 -25.41
CA MET A 66 -4.74 -9.51 -24.37
C MET A 66 -3.57 -10.44 -24.66
N ILE A 67 -2.36 -9.89 -24.60
CA ILE A 67 -1.11 -10.65 -24.57
C ILE A 67 -0.58 -10.56 -23.15
N ARG A 68 -0.33 -11.71 -22.52
CA ARG A 68 0.22 -11.78 -21.17
C ARG A 68 1.38 -12.78 -21.15
N ASN A 69 2.57 -12.29 -20.87
CA ASN A 69 3.76 -13.11 -20.66
C ASN A 69 4.05 -13.18 -19.16
N ARG A 70 4.26 -14.37 -18.60
CA ARG A 70 4.81 -14.51 -17.24
C ARG A 70 6.33 -14.54 -17.32
N ARG A 71 7.02 -14.25 -16.21
CA ARG A 71 8.48 -14.34 -16.14
C ARG A 71 9.00 -15.75 -16.51
N ALA A 72 8.25 -16.79 -16.14
CA ALA A 72 8.57 -18.17 -16.49
C ALA A 72 8.43 -18.48 -18.01
N ASP A 73 7.72 -17.64 -18.76
CA ASP A 73 7.47 -17.83 -20.19
C ASP A 73 8.48 -17.06 -21.06
N THR A 74 9.50 -16.44 -20.45
CA THR A 74 10.50 -15.62 -21.14
C THR A 74 11.90 -16.16 -20.92
N ASP A 75 12.77 -16.07 -21.93
CA ASP A 75 14.19 -16.47 -21.87
C ASP A 75 15.08 -15.49 -21.06
N ILE A 76 14.47 -14.66 -20.22
CA ILE A 76 15.21 -13.72 -19.37
C ILE A 76 15.55 -14.43 -18.06
N ASP A 77 16.84 -14.49 -17.74
CA ASP A 77 17.30 -15.04 -16.47
C ASP A 77 16.97 -14.06 -15.33
N PHE A 78 15.93 -14.39 -14.55
CA PHE A 78 15.54 -13.60 -13.39
C PHE A 78 16.17 -14.19 -12.14
N THR A 79 16.76 -13.32 -11.31
CA THR A 79 17.20 -13.72 -9.96
C THR A 79 16.03 -14.31 -9.18
N ASN A 80 16.27 -15.43 -8.50
CA ASN A 80 15.27 -16.05 -7.63
C ASN A 80 14.85 -15.08 -6.51
N ARG A 81 13.54 -14.87 -6.38
CA ARG A 81 12.95 -14.07 -5.30
C ARG A 81 12.64 -14.97 -4.11
N SER A 82 13.28 -14.72 -2.98
CA SER A 82 12.82 -15.24 -1.69
C SER A 82 11.74 -14.32 -1.12
N ILE A 83 10.69 -14.91 -0.54
CA ILE A 83 9.61 -14.17 0.13
C ILE A 83 9.57 -14.65 1.57
N ASP A 84 9.73 -13.72 2.50
CA ASP A 84 9.66 -13.98 3.93
C ASP A 84 8.64 -13.02 4.57
N THR A 85 7.77 -13.55 5.42
CA THR A 85 6.78 -12.78 6.16
C THR A 85 7.13 -12.84 7.64
N ARG A 86 7.55 -11.70 8.19
CA ARG A 86 7.95 -11.58 9.59
C ARG A 86 6.82 -10.98 10.41
N THR A 87 6.50 -11.66 11.51
CA THR A 87 5.54 -11.19 12.51
C THR A 87 6.32 -10.70 13.72
N PHE A 88 5.96 -9.53 14.23
CA PHE A 88 6.59 -8.93 15.40
C PHE A 88 5.54 -8.74 16.50
N ASP A 89 5.93 -9.04 17.73
CA ASP A 89 5.11 -8.78 18.90
C ASP A 89 5.27 -7.30 19.32
N PRO A 90 4.17 -6.53 19.42
CA PRO A 90 4.26 -5.15 19.87
C PRO A 90 4.69 -5.07 21.34
N SER A 91 5.34 -3.96 21.70
CA SER A 91 5.68 -3.64 23.09
C SER A 91 4.41 -3.45 23.94
N PRO A 92 4.51 -3.49 25.29
CA PRO A 92 3.38 -3.17 26.16
C PRO A 92 2.74 -1.80 25.85
N GLU A 93 3.55 -0.79 25.57
CA GLU A 93 3.13 0.57 25.25
C GLU A 93 2.42 0.63 23.88
N GLU A 94 2.97 -0.04 22.86
CA GLU A 94 2.33 -0.15 21.54
C GLU A 94 1.00 -0.94 21.61
N ARG A 95 0.90 -1.95 22.49
CA ARG A 95 -0.35 -2.69 22.73
C ARG A 95 -1.40 -1.82 23.39
N GLU A 96 -1.01 -1.02 24.37
CA GLU A 96 -1.89 -0.06 25.03
C GLU A 96 -2.40 0.98 24.02
N LEU A 97 -1.51 1.56 23.21
CA LEU A 97 -1.89 2.48 22.14
C LEU A 97 -2.86 1.83 21.14
N TYR A 98 -2.57 0.61 20.68
CA TYR A 98 -3.45 -0.12 19.77
C TYR A 98 -4.85 -0.36 20.36
N GLN A 99 -4.91 -0.71 21.64
CA GLN A 99 -6.16 -0.94 22.34
C GLN A 99 -6.96 0.37 22.47
N ALA A 100 -6.32 1.47 22.87
CA ALA A 100 -6.95 2.78 22.99
C ALA A 100 -7.53 3.26 21.66
N VAL A 101 -6.77 3.16 20.56
CA VAL A 101 -7.27 3.50 19.21
C VAL A 101 -8.42 2.59 18.80
N SER A 102 -8.33 1.29 19.10
CA SER A 102 -9.40 0.34 18.77
C SER A 102 -10.68 0.59 19.56
N ASP A 103 -10.57 1.01 20.82
CA ASP A 103 -11.70 1.38 21.67
C ASP A 103 -12.35 2.68 21.16
N TYR A 104 -11.54 3.70 20.87
CA TYR A 104 -11.96 4.95 20.23
C TYR A 104 -12.74 4.69 18.93
N VAL A 105 -12.16 3.89 18.03
CA VAL A 105 -12.79 3.54 16.75
C VAL A 105 -14.11 2.81 16.97
N ARG A 106 -14.17 1.86 17.91
CA ARG A 106 -15.42 1.14 18.21
C ARG A 106 -16.51 2.06 18.76
N GLY A 107 -16.16 2.99 19.65
CA GLY A 107 -17.07 4.02 20.17
C GLY A 107 -17.60 4.90 19.05
N ALA A 108 -16.71 5.59 18.34
CA ALA A 108 -17.06 6.53 17.28
C ALA A 108 -17.83 5.88 16.11
N TYR A 109 -17.55 4.62 15.78
CA TYR A 109 -18.23 3.90 14.70
C TYR A 109 -19.71 3.61 15.01
N SER A 110 -20.08 3.54 16.29
CA SER A 110 -21.47 3.31 16.70
C SER A 110 -22.36 4.55 16.59
N GLU A 111 -21.74 5.74 16.59
CA GLU A 111 -22.45 7.03 16.67
C GLU A 111 -22.50 7.79 15.34
N ASP A 112 -21.51 7.64 14.46
CA ASP A 112 -21.39 8.46 13.25
C ASP A 112 -21.18 7.63 11.97
N GLN A 113 -22.14 7.69 11.05
CA GLN A 113 -22.04 7.01 9.74
C GLN A 113 -21.09 7.72 8.76
N GLY A 114 -20.72 8.98 9.00
CA GLY A 114 -19.95 9.81 8.07
C GLY A 114 -18.43 9.63 8.12
N GLN A 115 -17.86 9.16 9.24
CA GLN A 115 -16.42 9.19 9.50
C GLN A 115 -15.68 7.85 9.35
N LYS A 116 -16.34 6.83 8.77
CA LYS A 116 -15.78 5.46 8.66
C LYS A 116 -14.40 5.39 8.01
N LEU A 117 -14.15 6.21 6.98
CA LEU A 117 -12.86 6.26 6.30
C LEU A 117 -11.74 6.74 7.23
N VAL A 118 -12.02 7.76 8.05
CA VAL A 118 -11.06 8.30 9.03
C VAL A 118 -10.80 7.28 10.13
N LEU A 119 -11.84 6.62 10.63
CA LEU A 119 -11.67 5.58 11.65
C LEU A 119 -10.85 4.38 11.12
N MET A 120 -11.08 3.95 9.88
CA MET A 120 -10.24 2.94 9.23
C MET A 120 -8.80 3.42 9.02
N LEU A 121 -8.60 4.71 8.73
CA LEU A 121 -7.26 5.30 8.60
C LEU A 121 -6.50 5.21 9.93
N LEU A 122 -7.10 5.63 11.05
CA LEU A 122 -6.48 5.55 12.39
C LEU A 122 -6.07 4.10 12.72
N GLN A 123 -6.93 3.12 12.42
CA GLN A 123 -6.61 1.71 12.64
C GLN A 123 -5.47 1.17 11.78
N LYS A 124 -5.27 1.73 10.58
CA LYS A 124 -4.12 1.39 9.74
C LYS A 124 -2.85 2.10 10.19
N GLU A 125 -2.97 3.32 10.69
CA GLU A 125 -1.84 4.13 11.13
C GLU A 125 -1.23 3.62 12.43
N VAL A 126 -2.06 3.21 13.40
CA VAL A 126 -1.60 2.66 14.69
C VAL A 126 -0.73 1.42 14.53
N VAL A 127 -1.00 0.60 13.50
CA VAL A 127 -0.16 -0.56 13.17
C VAL A 127 0.99 -0.23 12.23
N SER A 128 1.09 1.00 11.72
CA SER A 128 2.18 1.44 10.85
C SER A 128 3.28 2.13 11.65
N SER A 129 2.94 3.22 12.34
CA SER A 129 3.87 3.99 13.18
C SER A 129 3.11 4.99 14.05
N PRO A 130 3.55 5.27 15.28
CA PRO A 130 2.97 6.33 16.11
C PRO A 130 2.97 7.71 15.43
N ALA A 131 3.99 8.06 14.63
CA ALA A 131 4.04 9.36 13.94
C ALA A 131 2.91 9.56 12.91
N ALA A 132 2.52 8.51 12.19
CA ALA A 132 1.40 8.57 11.25
C ALA A 132 0.07 8.80 11.96
N LEU A 133 -0.14 8.09 13.06
CA LEU A 133 -1.32 8.26 13.89
C LEU A 133 -1.37 9.67 14.49
N LYS A 134 -0.26 10.15 15.06
CA LYS A 134 -0.12 11.50 15.62
C LYS A 134 -0.48 12.58 14.60
N ALA A 135 0.12 12.53 13.41
CA ALA A 135 -0.12 13.52 12.37
C ALA A 135 -1.60 13.61 11.95
N THR A 136 -2.32 12.48 11.93
CA THR A 136 -3.74 12.45 11.60
C THR A 136 -4.61 12.95 12.76
N ILE A 137 -4.27 12.61 14.00
CA ILE A 137 -4.99 13.08 15.20
C ILE A 137 -4.81 14.59 15.39
N GLU A 138 -3.58 15.11 15.34
CA GLU A 138 -3.29 16.54 15.50
C GLU A 138 -4.05 17.38 14.47
N LYS A 139 -3.98 16.99 13.19
CA LYS A 139 -4.73 17.67 12.13
C LYS A 139 -6.23 17.70 12.41
N ARG A 140 -6.76 16.58 12.92
CA ARG A 140 -8.18 16.48 13.21
C ARG A 140 -8.57 17.39 14.37
N LEU A 141 -7.76 17.46 15.43
CA LEU A 141 -7.94 18.37 16.56
C LEU A 141 -7.91 19.85 16.12
N ASP A 142 -7.01 20.20 15.20
CA ASP A 142 -6.88 21.55 14.65
C ASP A 142 -8.08 21.99 13.79
N ASP A 143 -8.72 21.07 13.07
CA ASP A 143 -9.82 21.40 12.14
C ASP A 143 -11.12 21.81 12.87
N GLN A 144 -11.21 21.67 14.21
CA GLN A 144 -12.25 22.16 15.18
C GLN A 144 -13.75 22.00 14.82
N SER A 145 -14.13 21.44 13.67
CA SER A 145 -15.53 21.26 13.29
C SER A 145 -16.11 20.02 13.98
N GLU A 146 -16.88 20.25 15.06
CA GLU A 146 -17.67 19.25 15.80
C GLU A 146 -16.99 17.89 16.02
N LEU A 147 -15.78 17.92 16.60
CA LEU A 147 -15.15 16.69 17.06
C LEU A 147 -15.89 16.18 18.30
N THR A 148 -16.52 15.03 18.16
CA THR A 148 -16.86 14.19 19.29
C THR A 148 -15.58 13.48 19.77
N HIS A 149 -15.47 13.22 21.07
CA HIS A 149 -14.39 12.42 21.67
C HIS A 149 -12.97 13.06 21.64
N THR A 150 -12.87 14.40 21.77
CA THR A 150 -11.59 15.12 21.85
C THR A 150 -10.69 14.61 22.98
N GLU A 151 -11.24 14.40 24.19
CA GLU A 151 -10.48 13.93 25.36
C GLU A 151 -9.82 12.56 25.11
N GLU A 152 -10.49 11.68 24.36
CA GLU A 152 -9.95 10.37 24.00
C GLU A 152 -8.80 10.49 22.98
N LEU A 153 -8.93 11.40 22.01
CA LEU A 153 -7.87 11.69 21.04
C LEU A 153 -6.64 12.31 21.71
N GLU A 154 -6.81 13.22 22.65
CA GLU A 154 -5.74 13.79 23.47
C GLU A 154 -5.04 12.70 24.30
N SER A 155 -5.82 11.80 24.93
CA SER A 155 -5.27 10.65 25.66
C SER A 155 -4.44 9.71 24.75
N ILE A 156 -4.87 9.53 23.49
CA ILE A 156 -4.09 8.75 22.51
C ILE A 156 -2.77 9.45 22.16
N LEU A 157 -2.75 10.79 22.08
CA LEU A 157 -1.50 11.54 21.87
C LEU A 157 -0.53 11.35 23.04
N ASP A 158 -1.02 11.37 24.28
CA ASP A 158 -0.18 11.11 25.46
C ASP A 158 0.46 9.71 25.41
N LEU A 159 -0.31 8.69 24.98
CA LEU A 159 0.21 7.33 24.78
C LEU A 159 1.28 7.27 23.69
N ILE A 160 1.12 8.02 22.59
CA ILE A 160 2.13 8.12 21.54
C ILE A 160 3.43 8.71 22.08
N GLU A 161 3.36 9.74 22.91
CA GLU A 161 4.53 10.39 23.52
C GLU A 161 5.26 9.48 24.51
N GLY A 162 4.55 8.51 25.10
CA GLY A 162 5.15 7.48 25.94
C GLY A 162 5.91 6.37 25.20
N ILE A 163 5.82 6.30 23.87
CA ILE A 163 6.51 5.27 23.08
C ILE A 163 7.91 5.78 22.71
N GLU A 164 8.93 5.29 23.41
CA GLU A 164 10.33 5.63 23.14
C GLU A 164 10.93 4.83 21.96
N THR A 165 10.43 3.62 21.72
CA THR A 165 10.97 2.69 20.72
C THR A 165 9.86 1.97 19.99
N VAL A 166 9.89 2.04 18.66
CA VAL A 166 8.86 1.44 17.80
C VAL A 166 9.34 0.09 17.27
N THR A 167 8.60 -0.98 17.57
CA THR A 167 9.01 -2.36 17.28
C THR A 167 9.34 -2.56 15.80
N LYS A 168 8.50 -2.01 14.90
CA LYS A 168 8.73 -2.15 13.45
C LYS A 168 9.98 -1.42 12.96
N GLN A 169 10.35 -0.30 13.58
CA GLN A 169 11.55 0.44 13.19
C GLN A 169 12.81 -0.29 13.63
N GLU A 170 12.85 -0.80 14.85
CA GLU A 170 14.00 -1.59 15.33
C GLU A 170 14.22 -2.84 14.47
N ASN A 171 13.14 -3.53 14.11
CA ASN A 171 13.23 -4.67 13.21
C ASN A 171 13.63 -4.24 11.78
N LEU A 172 13.17 -3.09 11.29
CA LEU A 172 13.62 -2.56 10.00
C LEU A 172 15.12 -2.27 10.01
N LEU A 173 15.65 -1.65 11.08
CA LEU A 173 17.08 -1.38 11.24
C LEU A 173 17.88 -2.68 11.19
N SER A 174 17.49 -3.69 11.98
CA SER A 174 18.14 -5.00 11.95
C SER A 174 18.16 -5.62 10.55
N ILE A 175 17.09 -5.48 9.77
CA ILE A 175 17.02 -5.99 8.39
C ILE A 175 17.96 -5.21 7.45
N VAL A 176 18.03 -3.90 7.60
CA VAL A 176 18.90 -3.04 6.80
C VAL A 176 20.37 -3.30 7.13
N GLU A 177 20.70 -3.49 8.41
CA GLU A 177 22.02 -3.89 8.90
C GLU A 177 22.45 -5.22 8.28
N GLU A 178 21.60 -6.25 8.38
CA GLU A 178 21.86 -7.55 7.76
C GLU A 178 22.11 -7.41 6.25
N ALA A 179 21.31 -6.61 5.54
CA ALA A 179 21.47 -6.41 4.10
C ALA A 179 22.80 -5.73 3.74
N ARG A 180 23.24 -4.76 4.55
CA ARG A 180 24.51 -4.05 4.39
C ARG A 180 25.72 -4.96 4.61
N ASP A 181 25.67 -5.83 5.61
CA ASP A 181 26.80 -6.72 5.95
C ASP A 181 27.06 -7.80 4.89
N HIS A 182 26.02 -8.20 4.15
CA HIS A 182 26.12 -9.26 3.15
C HIS A 182 26.37 -8.75 1.72
N VAL A 183 26.21 -7.44 1.47
CA VAL A 183 26.31 -6.85 0.12
C VAL A 183 27.01 -5.49 0.19
N GLU A 184 28.18 -5.37 -0.46
CA GLU A 184 29.03 -4.16 -0.46
C GLU A 184 28.28 -2.88 -0.86
N MET A 185 27.33 -3.00 -1.80
CA MET A 185 26.37 -1.97 -2.19
C MET A 185 24.95 -2.44 -1.85
N GLY A 186 24.68 -2.65 -0.56
CA GLY A 186 23.36 -3.05 -0.05
C GLY A 186 22.30 -2.02 -0.45
N ARG A 187 21.43 -2.41 -1.38
CA ARG A 187 20.28 -1.60 -1.84
C ARG A 187 19.01 -2.16 -1.22
N VAL A 188 18.45 -1.42 -0.28
CA VAL A 188 17.18 -1.79 0.37
C VAL A 188 16.10 -0.83 -0.10
N ILE A 189 14.95 -1.37 -0.48
CA ILE A 189 13.75 -0.57 -0.79
C ILE A 189 12.70 -0.88 0.26
N VAL A 190 12.27 0.15 0.98
CA VAL A 190 11.24 0.10 2.01
C VAL A 190 9.98 0.76 1.47
N PHE A 191 8.85 0.06 1.55
CA PHE A 191 7.55 0.62 1.16
C PHE A 191 6.70 0.88 2.40
N THR A 192 6.11 2.07 2.48
CA THR A 192 5.14 2.45 3.51
C THR A 192 4.01 3.27 2.90
N GLN A 193 2.81 3.22 3.48
CA GLN A 193 1.66 3.96 2.92
C GLN A 193 1.62 5.42 3.39
N PHE A 194 2.29 5.76 4.49
CA PHE A 194 2.11 7.04 5.17
C PHE A 194 3.37 7.90 5.11
N ARG A 195 3.18 9.19 4.78
CA ARG A 195 4.24 10.21 4.71
C ARG A 195 4.98 10.40 6.02
N ALA A 196 4.23 10.41 7.13
CA ALA A 196 4.80 10.55 8.46
C ALA A 196 5.67 9.34 8.82
N THR A 197 5.21 8.11 8.55
CA THR A 197 6.04 6.90 8.70
C THR A 197 7.30 6.97 7.83
N GLN A 198 7.18 7.40 6.57
CA GLN A 198 8.34 7.55 5.69
C GLN A 198 9.37 8.50 6.29
N ARG A 199 8.95 9.67 6.76
CA ARG A 199 9.84 10.67 7.37
C ARG A 199 10.55 10.08 8.59
N GLU A 200 9.81 9.44 9.47
CA GLU A 200 10.36 8.83 10.69
C GLU A 200 11.40 7.74 10.37
N ILE A 201 11.13 6.89 9.37
CA ILE A 201 12.09 5.88 8.90
C ILE A 201 13.35 6.56 8.33
N LEU A 202 13.19 7.60 7.50
CA LEU A 202 14.32 8.33 6.92
C LEU A 202 15.18 9.00 7.99
N ASP A 203 14.55 9.66 8.96
CA ASP A 203 15.23 10.34 10.06
C ASP A 203 16.03 9.33 10.89
N ARG A 204 15.40 8.23 11.33
CA ARG A 204 16.05 7.16 12.11
C ARG A 204 17.22 6.52 11.37
N LEU A 205 17.06 6.22 10.09
CA LEU A 205 18.15 5.67 9.27
C LEU A 205 19.29 6.67 9.05
N THR A 206 18.97 7.96 8.91
CA THR A 206 19.99 9.02 8.78
C THR A 206 20.82 9.15 10.07
N GLU A 207 20.17 9.06 11.23
CA GLU A 207 20.83 9.08 12.55
C GLU A 207 21.80 7.90 12.72
N GLU A 208 21.47 6.73 12.20
CA GLU A 208 22.34 5.54 12.17
C GLU A 208 23.40 5.59 11.05
N GLY A 209 23.46 6.70 10.30
CA GLY A 209 24.48 6.94 9.28
C GLY A 209 24.25 6.23 7.94
N TYR A 210 23.01 5.83 7.64
CA TYR A 210 22.66 5.28 6.33
C TYR A 210 22.49 6.39 5.29
N THR A 211 22.95 6.12 4.07
CA THR A 211 22.51 6.88 2.88
C THR A 211 21.05 6.55 2.63
N VAL A 212 20.19 7.57 2.63
CA VAL A 212 18.74 7.41 2.47
C VAL A 212 18.18 8.22 1.30
N HIS A 213 17.15 7.67 0.66
CA HIS A 213 16.48 8.26 -0.49
C HIS A 213 14.97 8.33 -0.24
N SER A 214 14.42 9.53 -0.24
CA SER A 214 12.97 9.74 -0.12
C SER A 214 12.32 9.65 -1.50
N PHE A 215 11.45 8.66 -1.73
CA PHE A 215 10.71 8.55 -2.99
C PHE A 215 9.21 8.68 -2.77
N HIS A 216 8.56 9.60 -3.47
CA HIS A 216 7.15 9.85 -3.23
C HIS A 216 6.36 10.57 -4.32
N GLY A 217 5.03 10.38 -4.27
CA GLY A 217 4.06 11.00 -5.19
C GLY A 217 4.14 12.52 -5.32
N GLY A 218 4.60 13.23 -4.28
CA GLY A 218 4.78 14.69 -4.30
C GLY A 218 6.00 15.18 -5.10
N HIS A 219 6.91 14.29 -5.50
CA HIS A 219 8.05 14.65 -6.34
C HIS A 219 7.63 14.75 -7.81
N SER A 220 8.18 15.75 -8.49
CA SER A 220 8.14 15.89 -9.94
C SER A 220 8.81 14.70 -10.63
N SER A 221 8.55 14.53 -11.92
CA SER A 221 9.18 13.47 -12.71
C SER A 221 10.71 13.57 -12.71
N GLN A 222 11.25 14.80 -12.78
CA GLN A 222 12.69 15.04 -12.80
C GLN A 222 13.34 14.70 -11.44
N GLU A 223 12.71 15.09 -10.33
CA GLU A 223 13.19 14.72 -8.99
C GLU A 223 13.19 13.20 -8.79
N LYS A 224 12.14 12.50 -9.26
CA LYS A 224 12.06 11.03 -9.18
C LYS A 224 13.20 10.34 -9.94
N GLU A 225 13.53 10.84 -11.12
CA GLU A 225 14.63 10.32 -11.93
C GLU A 225 15.97 10.52 -11.20
N GLN A 226 16.22 11.72 -10.68
CA GLN A 226 17.42 12.01 -9.88
C GLN A 226 17.54 11.13 -8.63
N ILE A 227 16.43 10.93 -7.90
CA ILE A 227 16.42 10.06 -6.71
C ILE A 227 16.79 8.61 -7.08
N VAL A 228 16.27 8.11 -8.21
CA VAL A 228 16.58 6.75 -8.68
C VAL A 228 18.05 6.66 -9.10
N GLU A 229 18.56 7.65 -9.84
CA GLU A 229 19.97 7.70 -10.23
C GLU A 229 20.90 7.73 -9.00
N SER A 230 20.65 8.61 -8.03
CA SER A 230 21.41 8.66 -6.78
C SER A 230 21.33 7.34 -6.00
N PHE A 231 20.16 6.69 -5.95
CA PHE A 231 20.03 5.39 -5.29
C PHE A 231 20.80 4.27 -6.01
N GLU A 232 20.84 4.30 -7.34
CA GLU A 232 21.65 3.37 -8.13
C GLU A 232 23.15 3.61 -7.92
N GLU A 233 23.59 4.87 -7.87
CA GLU A 233 25.01 5.22 -7.73
C GLU A 233 25.53 5.05 -6.30
N GLU A 234 24.77 5.47 -5.29
CA GLU A 234 25.22 5.55 -3.90
C GLU A 234 24.77 4.34 -3.05
N GLY A 235 23.75 3.60 -3.50
CA GLY A 235 23.14 2.53 -2.72
C GLY A 235 22.38 3.04 -1.49
N GLY A 236 22.31 2.22 -0.44
CA GLY A 236 21.64 2.57 0.81
C GLY A 236 20.16 2.18 0.83
N VAL A 237 19.33 3.02 1.43
CA VAL A 237 17.91 2.72 1.67
C VAL A 237 16.99 3.71 0.96
N LEU A 238 16.19 3.24 0.02
CA LEU A 238 15.12 4.02 -0.60
C LEU A 238 13.79 3.74 0.11
N VAL A 239 13.18 4.77 0.69
CA VAL A 239 11.88 4.67 1.35
C VAL A 239 10.82 5.27 0.43
N SER A 240 9.86 4.46 0.00
CA SER A 240 8.82 4.81 -0.96
C SER A 240 7.42 4.78 -0.36
N THR A 241 6.59 5.69 -0.86
CA THR A 241 5.15 5.86 -0.52
C THR A 241 4.28 6.00 -1.75
#